data_AF-A0A925JAA4-F1
#
_entry.id   AF-A0A925JAA4-F1
#
_cell.length_a   1.000
_cell.length_b   1.000
_cell.length_c   1.000
_cell.angle_alpha   90.00
_cell.angle_beta   90.00
_cell.angle_gamma   90.00
#
_symmetry.space_group_name_H-M   'P 1'
#
loop_
_entity.id
_entity.type
_entity.pdbx_description
1 polymer ?
#
loop_
_entity_poly.entity_id
_entity_poly.type
_entity_poly.pdbx_seq_one_letter_code
_entity_poly.pdbx_strand_id
1 'polypeptide(L)'
;MKWQPIAISITIVNLVLTTIVLANLRPSVAQSTPKESVPKILRAQSIEITDSLGRRRATLTIEPPATVAGIAYPQAVVFRLIDTKGAPLVKLVAAENGAGLNLSDDGDGNILLHAKRAGSYVKVKNHDGKEAVLKP
;
A
#
# COMPACT_ATOMS: atom_id res chain seq x y z
N MET A 1 31.84 -45.34 0.82
CA MET A 1 31.05 -44.94 -0.36
C MET A 1 29.53 -45.16 -0.24
N LYS A 2 28.97 -45.55 0.93
CA LYS A 2 27.52 -45.87 1.06
C LYS A 2 26.56 -44.67 1.09
N TRP A 3 27.08 -43.45 1.28
CA TRP A 3 26.28 -42.22 1.39
C TRP A 3 26.11 -41.46 0.05
N GLN A 4 26.94 -41.79 -0.95
CA GLN A 4 26.87 -41.20 -2.29
C GLN A 4 25.50 -41.36 -2.97
N PRO A 5 24.85 -42.55 -2.97
CA PRO A 5 23.54 -42.69 -3.61
C PRO A 5 22.45 -41.86 -2.91
N ILE A 6 22.52 -41.70 -1.59
CA ILE A 6 21.56 -40.90 -0.83
C ILE A 6 21.72 -39.41 -1.17
N ALA A 7 22.97 -38.91 -1.21
CA ALA A 7 23.28 -37.53 -1.58
C ALA A 7 22.83 -37.20 -3.02
N ILE A 8 23.03 -38.14 -3.96
CA ILE A 8 22.58 -38.00 -5.35
C ILE A 8 21.05 -37.92 -5.41
N SER A 9 20.34 -38.83 -4.72
CA SER A 9 18.88 -38.83 -4.69
C SER A 9 18.30 -37.53 -4.13
N ILE A 10 18.85 -37.02 -3.02
CA ILE A 10 18.43 -35.74 -2.43
C ILE A 10 18.70 -34.57 -3.41
N THR A 11 19.81 -34.60 -4.13
CA THR A 11 20.15 -33.56 -5.11
C THR A 11 19.15 -33.56 -6.27
N ILE A 12 18.79 -34.74 -6.79
CA ILE A 12 17.80 -34.87 -7.86
C ILE A 12 16.43 -34.38 -7.40
N VAL A 13 16.01 -34.76 -6.19
CA VAL A 13 14.73 -34.30 -5.62
C VAL A 13 14.73 -32.77 -5.48
N ASN A 14 15.78 -32.17 -4.93
CA ASN A 14 15.89 -30.72 -4.81
C ASN A 14 15.90 -30.03 -6.16
N LEU A 15 16.55 -30.60 -7.18
CA LEU A 15 16.58 -30.05 -8.54
C LEU A 15 15.19 -30.08 -9.18
N VAL A 16 14.47 -31.19 -9.05
CA VAL A 16 13.09 -31.32 -9.55
C VAL A 16 12.18 -30.31 -8.84
N LEU A 17 12.27 -30.21 -7.51
CA LEU A 17 11.48 -29.26 -6.73
C LEU A 17 11.77 -27.81 -7.16
N THR A 18 13.05 -27.47 -7.33
CA THR A 18 13.49 -26.14 -7.77
C THR A 18 12.94 -25.81 -9.16
N THR A 19 12.98 -26.78 -10.07
CA THR A 19 12.44 -26.63 -11.44
C THR A 19 10.93 -26.43 -11.43
N ILE A 20 10.20 -27.16 -10.58
CA ILE A 20 8.75 -27.00 -10.39
C ILE A 20 8.44 -25.61 -9.83
N VAL A 21 9.18 -25.15 -8.83
CA VAL A 21 8.98 -23.81 -8.25
C VAL A 21 9.22 -22.73 -9.32
N LEU A 22 10.34 -22.81 -10.06
CA LEU A 22 10.66 -21.87 -11.15
C LEU A 22 9.61 -21.89 -12.27
N ALA A 23 9.10 -23.06 -12.65
CA ALA A 23 8.05 -23.18 -13.67
C ALA A 23 6.68 -22.63 -13.19
N ASN A 24 6.44 -22.64 -11.88
CA ASN A 24 5.23 -22.09 -11.27
C ASN A 24 5.38 -20.64 -10.80
N LEU A 25 6.55 -20.03 -10.93
CA LEU A 25 6.72 -18.57 -10.86
C LEU A 25 6.04 -17.96 -12.10
N ARG A 26 4.71 -17.95 -12.09
CA ARG A 26 3.94 -17.17 -13.06
C ARG A 26 4.29 -15.71 -12.79
N PRO A 27 4.92 -14.99 -13.73
CA PRO A 27 5.05 -13.56 -13.57
C PRO A 27 3.62 -12.99 -13.49
N SER A 28 3.38 -12.09 -12.56
CA SER A 28 2.12 -11.34 -12.39
C SER A 28 1.92 -10.37 -13.57
N VAL A 29 2.01 -10.87 -14.80
CA VAL A 29 1.76 -10.10 -16.00
C VAL A 29 0.26 -10.03 -16.13
N ALA A 30 -0.28 -8.82 -16.04
CA ALA A 30 -1.64 -8.54 -16.44
C ALA A 30 -1.82 -9.00 -17.89
N GLN A 31 -2.36 -10.20 -18.09
CA GLN A 31 -2.63 -10.77 -19.41
C GLN A 31 -3.63 -9.85 -20.09
N SER A 32 -3.13 -9.06 -21.03
CA SER A 32 -3.94 -8.24 -21.92
C SER A 32 -4.39 -9.15 -23.06
N THR A 33 -5.48 -9.90 -22.86
CA THR A 33 -6.14 -10.57 -23.96
C THR A 33 -6.73 -9.49 -24.90
N PRO A 34 -6.37 -9.49 -26.20
CA PRO A 34 -7.12 -8.72 -27.18
C PRO A 34 -8.44 -9.45 -27.39
N LYS A 35 -9.54 -8.70 -27.41
CA LYS A 35 -10.87 -9.11 -27.92
C LYS A 35 -11.79 -9.81 -26.92
N GLU A 36 -12.32 -9.04 -25.96
CA GLU A 36 -13.76 -8.96 -25.66
C GLU A 36 -14.02 -7.89 -24.59
N SER A 37 -15.20 -7.29 -24.66
CA SER A 37 -15.68 -6.14 -23.90
C SER A 37 -15.54 -6.29 -22.37
N VAL A 38 -14.49 -5.68 -21.80
CA VAL A 38 -14.38 -4.99 -20.49
C VAL A 38 -15.46 -5.35 -19.45
N PRO A 39 -15.05 -5.78 -18.22
CA PRO A 39 -14.18 -4.91 -17.47
C PRO A 39 -12.87 -5.53 -16.97
N LYS A 40 -11.78 -4.86 -17.33
CA LYS A 40 -10.44 -5.03 -16.75
C LYS A 40 -10.47 -4.49 -15.31
N ILE A 41 -11.15 -5.19 -14.40
CA ILE A 41 -11.17 -4.85 -12.98
C ILE A 41 -9.94 -5.48 -12.34
N LEU A 42 -9.04 -4.63 -11.87
CA LEU A 42 -7.96 -5.08 -10.99
C LEU A 42 -8.55 -5.38 -9.61
N ARG A 43 -8.69 -6.67 -9.26
CA ARG A 43 -9.08 -7.12 -7.93
C ARG A 43 -7.82 -7.45 -7.13
N ALA A 44 -7.53 -6.65 -6.12
CA ALA A 44 -6.38 -6.83 -5.25
C ALA A 44 -6.75 -6.51 -3.81
N GLN A 45 -6.13 -7.20 -2.86
CA GLN A 45 -6.23 -6.87 -1.44
C GLN A 45 -5.35 -5.66 -1.08
N SER A 46 -4.26 -5.49 -1.81
CA SER A 46 -3.34 -4.37 -1.72
C SER A 46 -2.69 -4.12 -3.08
N ILE A 47 -2.36 -2.86 -3.35
CA ILE A 47 -1.58 -2.47 -4.53
C ILE A 47 -0.36 -1.72 -4.02
N GLU A 48 0.81 -2.06 -4.54
CA GLU A 48 2.06 -1.36 -4.27
C GLU A 48 2.72 -0.98 -5.60
N ILE A 49 3.14 0.28 -5.71
CA ILE A 49 3.97 0.76 -6.81
C ILE A 49 5.38 0.93 -6.27
N THR A 50 6.38 0.30 -6.88
CA THR A 50 7.80 0.40 -6.52
C THR A 50 8.62 1.06 -7.64
N ASP A 51 9.75 1.66 -7.29
CA ASP A 51 10.72 2.14 -8.28
C ASP A 51 11.74 1.06 -8.67
N SER A 52 12.67 1.40 -9.57
CA SER A 52 13.71 0.50 -10.07
C SER A 52 14.67 -0.01 -8.99
N LEU A 53 14.73 0.65 -7.83
CA LEU A 53 15.53 0.23 -6.67
C LEU A 53 14.71 -0.60 -5.67
N GLY A 54 13.45 -0.91 -6.00
CA GLY A 54 12.53 -1.64 -5.13
C GLY A 54 11.91 -0.78 -4.03
N ARG A 55 12.06 0.55 -4.06
CA ARG A 55 11.47 1.43 -3.05
C ARG A 55 10.01 1.71 -3.38
N ARG A 56 9.16 1.61 -2.38
CA ARG A 56 7.73 1.93 -2.45
C ARG A 56 7.50 3.40 -2.80
N ARG A 57 6.68 3.65 -3.83
CA ARG A 57 6.26 4.96 -4.34
C ARG A 57 4.78 5.24 -4.08
N ALA A 58 3.97 4.19 -4.03
CA ALA A 58 2.58 4.31 -3.65
C ALA A 58 2.04 3.02 -3.05
N THR A 59 1.03 3.13 -2.18
CA THR A 59 0.27 1.98 -1.70
C THR A 59 -1.22 2.26 -1.68
N LEU A 60 -2.03 1.26 -2.01
CA LEU A 60 -3.45 1.19 -1.72
C LEU A 60 -3.68 -0.02 -0.81
N THR A 61 -4.03 0.21 0.45
CA THR A 61 -4.16 -0.85 1.47
C THR A 61 -5.45 -0.71 2.25
N ILE A 62 -5.89 -1.83 2.84
CA ILE A 62 -6.92 -1.87 3.88
C ILE A 62 -6.18 -1.92 5.22
N GLU A 63 -6.32 -0.88 6.03
CA GLU A 63 -5.81 -0.83 7.40
C GLU A 63 -6.87 -1.37 8.36
N PRO A 64 -6.53 -2.30 9.26
CA PRO A 64 -7.47 -2.81 10.25
C PRO A 64 -7.90 -1.71 11.23
N PRO A 65 -9.02 -1.90 11.96
CA PRO A 65 -9.39 -1.03 13.06
C PRO A 65 -8.27 -0.94 14.10
N ALA A 66 -8.05 0.25 14.63
CA ALA A 66 -7.00 0.49 15.61
C ALA A 66 -7.40 1.58 16.61
N THR A 67 -6.86 1.51 17.82
CA THR A 67 -7.00 2.57 18.82
C THR A 67 -5.65 3.26 18.98
N VAL A 68 -5.60 4.57 18.71
CA VAL A 68 -4.38 5.37 18.82
C VAL A 68 -4.64 6.51 19.79
N ALA A 69 -3.81 6.63 20.84
CA ALA A 69 -3.96 7.64 21.88
C ALA A 69 -5.38 7.73 22.47
N GLY A 70 -6.02 6.57 22.70
CA GLY A 70 -7.40 6.48 23.23
C GLY A 70 -8.51 6.78 22.22
N ILE A 71 -8.18 7.12 20.96
CA ILE A 71 -9.14 7.37 19.90
C ILE A 71 -9.28 6.10 19.05
N ALA A 72 -10.51 5.57 18.97
CA ALA A 72 -10.82 4.43 18.11
C ALA A 72 -10.98 4.87 16.64
N TYR A 73 -10.27 4.19 15.75
CA TYR A 73 -10.37 4.35 14.31
C TYR A 73 -10.94 3.06 13.70
N PRO A 74 -12.01 3.15 12.90
CA PRO A 74 -12.53 1.98 12.19
C PRO A 74 -11.56 1.51 11.10
N GLN A 75 -11.85 0.35 10.50
CA GLN A 75 -11.16 -0.11 9.30
C GLN A 75 -11.20 0.99 8.23
N ALA A 76 -10.08 1.18 7.54
CA ALA A 76 -9.96 2.23 6.53
C ALA A 76 -9.25 1.74 5.28
N VAL A 77 -9.72 2.20 4.12
CA VAL A 77 -8.96 2.12 2.87
C VAL A 77 -8.04 3.33 2.81
N VAL A 78 -6.75 3.10 2.61
CA VAL A 78 -5.73 4.15 2.60
C VAL A 78 -4.90 4.08 1.33
N PHE A 79 -4.89 5.20 0.60
CA PHE A 79 -3.99 5.44 -0.52
C PHE A 79 -2.88 6.40 -0.11
N ARG A 80 -1.62 6.03 -0.34
CA ARG A 80 -0.43 6.85 -0.01
C ARG A 80 0.43 7.06 -1.24
N LEU A 81 0.92 8.27 -1.44
CA LEU A 81 2.06 8.57 -2.33
C LEU A 81 3.27 8.90 -1.47
N ILE A 82 4.37 8.21 -1.72
CA ILE A 82 5.54 8.14 -0.84
C ILE A 82 6.76 8.73 -1.56
N ASP A 83 7.45 9.65 -0.91
CA ASP A 83 8.65 10.30 -1.43
C ASP A 83 9.87 9.36 -1.44
N THR A 84 11.01 9.81 -1.97
CA THR A 84 12.24 8.98 -2.06
C THR A 84 12.88 8.65 -0.71
N LYS A 85 12.50 9.36 0.36
CA LYS A 85 12.94 9.14 1.74
C LYS A 85 12.00 8.21 2.51
N GLY A 86 10.84 7.86 1.95
CA GLY A 86 9.84 7.00 2.57
C GLY A 86 8.69 7.74 3.28
N ALA A 87 8.65 9.07 3.21
CA ALA A 87 7.60 9.89 3.80
C ALA A 87 6.35 9.93 2.90
N PRO A 88 5.14 9.65 3.44
CA PRO A 88 3.90 9.78 2.67
C PRO A 88 3.50 11.25 2.55
N LEU A 89 3.72 11.85 1.37
CA LEU A 89 3.38 13.26 1.09
C LEU A 89 1.90 13.45 0.75
N VAL A 90 1.26 12.42 0.18
CA VAL A 90 -0.18 12.43 -0.08
C VAL A 90 -0.78 11.22 0.60
N LYS A 91 -1.85 11.44 1.37
CA LYS A 91 -2.62 10.39 2.01
C LYS A 91 -4.10 10.64 1.83
N LEU A 92 -4.78 9.74 1.12
CA LEU A 92 -6.24 9.71 0.99
C LEU A 92 -6.78 8.55 1.82
N VAL A 93 -7.77 8.82 2.67
CA VAL A 93 -8.36 7.85 3.59
C VAL A 93 -9.86 7.85 3.40
N ALA A 94 -10.45 6.66 3.38
CA ALA A 94 -11.89 6.47 3.50
C ALA A 94 -12.17 5.39 4.54
N ALA A 95 -13.08 5.66 5.46
CA ALA A 95 -13.49 4.78 6.54
C ALA A 95 -14.99 4.97 6.83
N GLU A 96 -15.57 4.09 7.67
CA GLU A 96 -17.00 4.14 7.99
C GLU A 96 -17.46 5.50 8.57
N ASN A 97 -16.60 6.16 9.33
CA ASN A 97 -16.93 7.43 10.00
C ASN A 97 -16.58 8.68 9.16
N GLY A 98 -16.04 8.52 7.95
CA GLY A 98 -15.72 9.63 7.07
C GLY A 98 -14.50 9.41 6.18
N ALA A 99 -14.05 10.50 5.56
CA ALA A 99 -12.90 10.52 4.67
C ALA A 99 -11.95 11.68 5.01
N GLY A 100 -10.72 11.58 4.52
CA GLY A 100 -9.76 12.67 4.63
C GLY A 100 -8.69 12.62 3.55
N LEU A 101 -8.18 13.79 3.20
CA LEU A 101 -7.03 13.98 2.31
C LEU A 101 -5.99 14.82 3.04
N ASN A 102 -4.78 14.30 3.18
CA ASN A 102 -3.64 15.02 3.71
C ASN A 102 -2.60 15.22 2.62
N LEU A 103 -2.19 16.48 2.41
CA LEU A 103 -1.07 16.89 1.58
C LEU A 103 0.01 17.45 2.51
N SER A 104 1.12 16.75 2.65
CA SER A 104 2.28 17.20 3.43
C SER A 104 3.36 17.73 2.51
N ASP A 105 4.12 18.71 3.01
CA ASP A 105 5.45 18.99 2.48
C ASP A 105 6.49 17.97 2.99
N ASP A 106 7.76 18.16 2.63
CA ASP A 106 8.86 17.32 3.07
C ASP A 106 9.38 17.65 4.49
N GLY A 107 8.64 18.50 5.22
CA GLY A 107 8.82 18.82 6.63
C GLY A 107 7.54 18.60 7.44
N ASP A 108 7.16 19.59 8.24
CA ASP A 108 6.06 19.51 9.19
C ASP A 108 4.76 20.20 8.74
N GLY A 109 4.77 20.86 7.58
CA GLY A 109 3.62 21.58 7.05
C GLY A 109 2.68 20.65 6.29
N ASN A 110 1.38 20.92 6.40
CA ASN A 110 0.37 20.15 5.69
C ASN A 110 -0.94 20.92 5.46
N ILE A 111 -1.72 20.38 4.54
CA ILE A 111 -3.12 20.72 4.34
C ILE A 111 -3.93 19.44 4.54
N LEU A 112 -4.85 19.45 5.49
CA LEU A 112 -5.74 18.35 5.82
C LEU A 112 -7.19 18.75 5.51
N LEU A 113 -7.79 18.05 4.55
CA LEU A 113 -9.23 18.09 4.30
C LEU A 113 -9.86 16.92 5.05
N HIS A 114 -10.91 17.21 5.81
CA HIS A 114 -11.56 16.21 6.65
C HIS A 114 -13.06 16.31 6.52
N ALA A 115 -13.71 15.19 6.24
CA ALA A 115 -15.17 15.09 6.21
C ALA A 115 -15.58 13.90 7.08
N LYS A 116 -15.99 14.18 8.32
CA LYS A 116 -16.48 13.17 9.28
C LYS A 116 -17.90 13.45 9.69
N ARG A 117 -18.58 12.42 10.21
CA ARG A 117 -19.93 12.55 10.79
C ARG A 117 -20.00 13.61 11.91
N ALA A 118 -18.92 13.80 12.66
CA ALA A 118 -18.83 14.79 13.73
C ALA A 118 -18.55 16.23 13.24
N GLY A 119 -18.30 16.42 11.94
CA GLY A 119 -18.00 17.72 11.34
C GLY A 119 -16.98 17.62 10.21
N SER A 120 -17.05 18.62 9.32
CA SER A 120 -16.09 18.79 8.23
C SER A 120 -15.23 20.01 8.48
N TYR A 121 -13.96 19.97 8.06
CA TYR A 121 -13.05 21.10 8.17
C TYR A 121 -11.90 21.00 7.18
N VAL A 122 -11.24 22.14 6.94
CA VAL A 122 -9.93 22.23 6.30
C VAL A 122 -8.96 22.77 7.33
N LYS A 123 -7.88 22.05 7.59
CA LYS A 123 -6.79 22.49 8.46
C LYS A 123 -5.55 22.73 7.63
N VAL A 124 -4.88 23.85 7.86
CA VAL A 124 -3.57 24.18 7.29
C VAL A 124 -2.58 24.33 8.43
N LYS A 125 -1.43 23.66 8.33
CA LYS A 125 -0.31 23.77 9.26
C LYS A 125 0.92 24.26 8.49
N ASN A 126 1.60 25.28 8.99
CA ASN A 126 2.85 25.77 8.42
C ASN A 126 4.09 25.14 9.12
N HIS A 127 5.29 25.43 8.62
CA HIS A 127 6.55 24.95 9.19
C HIS A 127 6.85 25.49 10.60
N ASP A 128 6.28 26.63 10.99
CA ASP A 128 6.41 27.18 12.35
C ASP A 128 5.46 26.46 13.34
N GLY A 129 4.70 25.46 12.89
CA GLY A 129 3.70 24.76 13.68
C GLY A 129 2.40 25.53 13.92
N LYS A 130 2.22 26.69 13.27
CA LYS A 130 0.97 27.45 13.34
C LYS A 130 -0.12 26.74 12.54
N GLU A 131 -1.30 26.63 13.14
CA GLU A 131 -2.46 25.99 12.53
C GLU A 131 -3.60 26.99 12.26
N ALA A 132 -4.24 26.86 11.11
CA ALA A 132 -5.50 27.52 10.78
C ALA A 132 -6.56 26.47 10.42
N VAL A 133 -7.77 26.63 10.96
CA VAL A 133 -8.88 25.68 10.72
C VAL A 133 -10.08 26.44 10.17
N LEU A 134 -10.50 26.07 8.97
CA LEU A 134 -11.74 26.51 8.34
C LEU A 134 -12.84 25.46 8.59
N LYS A 135 -13.98 25.92 9.09
CA LYS A 135 -15.20 25.12 9.28
C LYS A 135 -16.35 25.74 8.46
N PRO A 136 -17.40 24.96 8.14
CA PRO A 136 -18.64 25.51 7.57
C PRO A 136 -19.26 26.60 8.45
#